data_AF-A0A382KJH3-F1
#
_entry.id   AF-A0A382KJH3-F1
#
_cell.length_a   1.000
_cell.length_b   1.000
_cell.length_c   1.000
_cell.angle_alpha   90.00
_cell.angle_beta   90.00
_cell.angle_gamma   90.00
#
_symmetry.space_group_name_H-M   'P 1'
#
loop_
_entity.id
_entity.type
_entity.pdbx_description
1 polymer ?
#
loop_
_entity_poly.entity_id
_entity_poly.type
_entity_poly.pdbx_seq_one_letter_code
_entity_poly.pdbx_strand_id
1 'polypeptide(L)' 'MDGSAIEKLITDISKLPGLGRRSAQRIALYLLKHKDRSLLPLIQTLES' A
#
# COMPACT_ATOMS: atom_id res chain seq x y z
N MET A 1 1.75 19.50 -3.94
CA MET A 1 1.44 19.21 -5.35
C MET A 1 2.36 18.08 -5.75
N ASP A 2 1.76 16.96 -6.17
CA ASP A 2 2.36 15.63 -6.38
C ASP A 2 3.20 15.07 -5.24
N GLY A 3 2.51 14.73 -4.14
CA GLY A 3 2.97 13.56 -3.38
C GLY A 3 2.96 12.39 -4.36
N SER A 4 4.14 11.87 -4.70
CA SER A 4 4.31 10.69 -5.58
C SER A 4 3.21 9.67 -5.29
N ALA A 5 2.67 8.99 -6.30
CA ALA A 5 1.64 7.96 -6.12
C ALA A 5 2.02 6.94 -5.00
N ILE A 6 3.33 6.75 -4.79
CA ILE A 6 3.91 6.00 -3.67
C ILE A 6 3.61 6.65 -2.31
N GLU A 7 3.87 7.95 -2.13
CA GLU A 7 3.55 8.66 -0.87
C GLU A 7 2.05 8.65 -0.56
N LYS A 8 1.19 8.72 -1.58
CA LYS A 8 -0.25 8.58 -1.38
C LYS A 8 -0.60 7.18 -0.87
N LEU A 9 -0.06 6.13 -1.49
CA LEU A 9 -0.24 4.75 -1.06
C LEU A 9 0.27 4.52 0.38
N ILE A 10 1.45 5.04 0.71
CA ILE A 10 2.01 4.96 2.07
C ILE A 10 1.08 5.65 3.07
N THR A 11 0.61 6.85 2.73
CA THR A 11 -0.31 7.62 3.57
C THR A 11 -1.61 6.86 3.81
N ASP A 12 -2.19 6.28 2.76
CA ASP A 12 -3.44 5.54 2.88
C ASP A 12 -3.28 4.25 3.70
N ILE A 13 -2.19 3.50 3.52
CA ILE A 13 -1.90 2.31 4.35
C ILE A 13 -1.66 2.71 5.82
N SER A 14 -1.05 3.88 6.09
CA SER A 14 -0.78 4.34 7.46
C SER A 14 -2.03 4.73 8.25
N LYS A 15 -3.19 4.87 7.59
CA LYS A 15 -4.47 5.15 8.27
C LYS A 15 -5.10 3.89 8.88
N LEU A 16 -4.58 2.70 8.56
CA LEU A 16 -5.10 1.45 9.11
C LEU A 16 -4.67 1.28 10.59
N PRO A 17 -5.56 0.74 11.45
CA PRO A 17 -5.25 0.57 12.87
C PRO A 17 -4.03 -0.35 13.05
N GLY A 18 -3.09 0.08 13.89
CA GLY A 18 -1.86 -0.67 14.17
C GLY A 18 -0.74 -0.51 13.13
N LEU A 19 -0.93 0.28 12.06
CA LEU A 19 0.11 0.55 11.06
C LEU A 19 0.62 2.00 11.16
N GLY A 20 1.86 2.17 11.62
CA GLY A 20 2.56 3.45 11.56
C GLY A 20 3.21 3.73 10.19
N ARG A 21 3.73 4.95 9.99
CA ARG A 21 4.35 5.37 8.72
C ARG A 21 5.46 4.44 8.23
N ARG A 22 6.30 3.93 9.16
CA ARG A 22 7.41 3.02 8.82
C ARG A 22 6.94 1.65 8.35
N SER A 23 5.90 1.07 8.96
CA SER A 23 5.34 -0.21 8.49
C SER A 23 4.57 -0.02 7.19
N ALA A 24 3.81 1.07 7.06
CA ALA A 24 3.09 1.41 5.84
C ALA A 24 4.03 1.57 4.63
N GLN A 25 5.18 2.25 4.80
CA GLN A 25 6.20 2.35 3.76
C GLN A 25 6.73 0.99 3.33
N ARG A 26 7.05 0.11 4.29
CA ARG A 26 7.52 -1.24 3.99
C ARG A 26 6.49 -2.06 3.21
N ILE A 27 5.22 -1.97 3.60
CA ILE A 27 4.12 -2.67 2.92
C ILE A 27 3.93 -2.11 1.51
N ALA A 28 3.86 -0.78 1.34
CA ALA A 28 3.70 -0.13 0.04
C ALA A 28 4.80 -0.56 -0.95
N LEU A 29 6.06 -0.49 -0.53
CA LEU A 29 7.19 -0.88 -1.38
C LEU A 29 7.19 -2.39 -1.70
N TYR A 30 6.81 -3.24 -0.75
CA TYR A 30 6.64 -4.68 -0.98
C TYR A 30 5.56 -4.96 -2.04
N LEU A 31 4.39 -4.34 -1.91
CA LEU A 31 3.28 -4.50 -2.86
C LEU A 31 3.65 -4.01 -4.26
N LEU A 32 4.33 -2.86 -4.36
CA LEU A 32 4.77 -2.29 -5.64
C LEU A 32 5.86 -3.13 -6.33
N LYS A 33 6.71 -3.83 -5.56
CA LYS A 33 7.68 -4.78 -6.08
C LYS A 33 7.04 -6.10 -6.54
N HIS A 34 5.85 -6.43 -6.03
CA HIS A 34 5.20 -7.73 -6.18
C HIS A 34 3.75 -7.57 -6.67
N LYS A 35 3.55 -6.78 -7.73
CA LYS A 35 2.22 -6.39 -8.19
C LYS A 35 1.32 -7.58 -8.51
N ASP A 36 1.79 -8.49 -9.36
CA ASP A 36 0.95 -9.60 -9.87
C ASP A 36 0.61 -10.63 -8.80
N ARG A 37 1.55 -10.89 -7.88
CA ARG A 37 1.42 -11.94 -6.87
C ARG A 37 0.86 -11.48 -5.53
N SER A 38 0.77 -10.17 -5.30
CA SER A 38 0.35 -9.63 -4.00
C SER A 38 -0.61 -8.45 -4.13
N LEU A 39 -0.30 -7.44 -4.95
CA LEU A 39 -1.16 -6.25 -5.04
C LEU A 39 -2.47 -6.54 -5.78
N LEU A 40 -2.42 -7.15 -6.97
CA LEU A 40 -3.62 -7.41 -7.77
C LEU A 40 -4.59 -8.38 -7.05
N PRO A 41 -4.14 -9.52 -6.48
CA PRO A 41 -5.03 -10.38 -5.70
C PRO A 41 -5.63 -9.67 -4.48
N LEU A 42 -4.85 -8.83 -3.79
CA LEU A 42 -5.35 -8.06 -2.65
C LEU A 42 -6.46 -7.09 -3.05
N ILE A 43 -6.32 -6.40 -4.18
CA ILE A 43 -7.37 -5.52 -4.72
C ILE A 43 -8.63 -6.32 -5.05
N GLN A 44 -8.47 -7.46 -5.73
CA GLN A 44 -9.60 -8.35 -6.05
C GLN A 44 -10.36 -8.80 -4.80
N THR A 45 -9.65 -9.14 -3.72
CA THR A 45 -10.27 -9.50 -2.44
C THR A 45 -11.01 -8.35 -1.76
N LEU A 46 -10.62 -7.10 -2.01
CA LEU A 46 -11.30 -5.92 -1.44
C LEU A 46 -12.54 -5.51 -2.26
N GLU A 47 -12.55 -5.80 -3.55
CA GLU A 47 -13.66 -5.50 -4.47
C GLU A 47 -14.76 -6.58 -4.47
N SER A 48 -14.44 -7.79 -4.01
CA SER A 48 -15.36 -8.91 -3.82
C SER A 48 -16.14 -8.84 -2.52
#